data_AF-A0A6V7HWB1-F1
#
_entry.id   AF-A0A6V7HWB1-F1
#
_cell.length_a   1.000
_cell.length_b   1.000
_cell.length_c   1.000
_cell.angle_alpha   90.00
_cell.angle_beta   90.00
_cell.angle_gamma   90.00
#
_symmetry.space_group_name_H-M   'P 1'
#
loop_
_entity.id
_entity.type
_entity.pdbx_description
1 polymer ?
#
loop_
_entity_poly.entity_id
_entity_poly.type
_entity_poly.pdbx_seq_one_letter_code
_entity_poly.pdbx_strand_id
1 'polypeptide(L)' 'TYAVKTKMTPLPKDVESCAAMLIVGDFSNRVVDELATLVDNIYAPLLSKRENHKDLPEVAVQDICRHVHSIRGTLYQ' A
#
# COMPACT_ATOMS: atom_id res chain seq x y z
N THR A 1 1.92 -3.61 -16.21
CA THR A 1 0.57 -3.94 -15.75
C THR A 1 0.59 -5.15 -14.84
N TYR A 2 -0.15 -5.08 -13.74
CA TYR A 2 -0.37 -6.17 -12.80
C TYR A 2 -1.86 -6.33 -12.50
N ALA A 3 -2.25 -7.54 -12.08
CA ALA A 3 -3.58 -7.86 -11.59
C ALA A 3 -3.47 -8.84 -10.42
N VAL A 4 -4.05 -8.49 -9.28
CA VAL A 4 -4.02 -9.29 -8.05
C VAL A 4 -5.44 -9.59 -7.61
N LYS A 5 -5.74 -10.88 -7.37
CA LYS A 5 -7.04 -11.29 -6.82
C LYS A 5 -7.12 -10.95 -5.34
N THR A 6 -8.23 -10.33 -4.92
CA THR A 6 -8.45 -9.99 -3.50
C THR A 6 -8.94 -11.17 -2.66
N LYS A 7 -9.50 -12.21 -3.30
CA LYS A 7 -10.03 -13.41 -2.64
C LYS A 7 -9.56 -14.68 -3.35
N MET A 8 -9.35 -15.75 -2.58
CA MET A 8 -9.01 -17.08 -3.11
C MET A 8 -10.24 -17.87 -3.59
N THR A 9 -11.14 -17.21 -4.30
CA THR A 9 -12.31 -17.85 -4.93
C THR A 9 -12.21 -17.71 -6.45
N PRO A 10 -12.94 -18.53 -7.24
CA PRO A 10 -13.04 -18.32 -8.68
C PRO A 10 -13.52 -16.90 -9.00
N LEU A 11 -12.98 -16.32 -10.07
CA LEU A 11 -13.46 -15.03 -10.56
C LEU A 11 -14.80 -15.26 -11.27
N PRO A 12 -15.81 -14.44 -11.00
CA PRO A 12 -17.08 -14.51 -11.70
C PRO A 12 -16.90 -14.05 -13.16
N LYS A 13 -17.82 -14.49 -14.03
CA LYS A 13 -17.71 -14.27 -15.49
C LYS A 13 -18.26 -12.92 -15.93
N ASP A 14 -19.10 -12.29 -15.10
CA ASP A 14 -19.59 -10.95 -15.36
C ASP A 14 -18.49 -9.92 -15.07
N VAL A 15 -18.45 -8.89 -15.91
CA VAL A 15 -17.34 -7.91 -15.93
C VAL A 15 -17.28 -7.12 -14.63
N GLU A 16 -18.43 -6.71 -14.10
CA GLU A 16 -18.53 -5.86 -12.90
C GLU A 16 -18.03 -6.60 -11.64
N SER A 17 -18.52 -7.83 -11.41
CA SER A 17 -18.07 -8.60 -10.24
C SER A 17 -16.63 -9.07 -10.38
N CYS A 18 -16.15 -9.31 -11.60
CA CYS A 18 -14.74 -9.62 -11.84
C CYS A 18 -13.84 -8.43 -11.49
N ALA A 19 -14.19 -7.22 -11.95
CA ALA A 19 -13.44 -6.00 -11.64
C ALA A 19 -13.42 -5.71 -10.13
N ALA A 20 -14.53 -5.93 -9.42
CA ALA A 20 -14.62 -5.75 -7.97
C ALA A 20 -13.71 -6.71 -7.16
N MET A 21 -13.23 -7.80 -7.78
CA MET A 21 -12.36 -8.80 -7.15
C MET A 21 -10.89 -8.68 -7.53
N LEU A 22 -10.53 -7.67 -8.34
CA LEU A 22 -9.18 -7.47 -8.84
C LEU A 22 -8.62 -6.12 -8.39
N ILE A 23 -7.39 -6.14 -7.89
CA ILE A 23 -6.55 -4.95 -7.81
C ILE A 23 -5.75 -4.93 -9.10
N VAL A 24 -6.02 -3.95 -9.95
CA VAL A 24 -5.31 -3.75 -11.22
C VAL A 24 -4.50 -2.46 -11.16
N GLY A 25 -3.37 -2.44 -11.85
CA GLY A 25 -2.56 -1.24 -11.95
C GLY A 25 -1.38 -1.41 -12.89
N ASP A 26 -0.66 -0.31 -13.07
CA ASP A 26 0.58 -0.27 -13.83
C ASP A 26 1.74 0.10 -12.92
N PHE A 27 2.95 -0.18 -13.39
CA PHE A 27 4.19 0.24 -12.77
C PHE A 27 4.96 1.11 -13.74
N SER A 28 5.71 2.06 -13.20
CA SER A 28 6.70 2.83 -13.92
C SER A 28 7.86 1.94 -14.38
N ASN A 29 8.52 2.33 -15.48
CA ASN A 29 9.80 1.76 -15.88
C ASN A 29 10.93 2.03 -14.87
N ARG A 30 10.70 2.95 -13.93
CA ARG A 30 11.59 3.32 -12.82
C ARG A 30 10.95 2.93 -11.49
N VAL A 31 10.88 1.63 -11.22
CA VAL A 31 10.16 1.05 -10.08
C VAL A 31 10.65 1.54 -8.71
N VAL A 32 11.95 1.83 -8.57
CA VAL A 32 12.52 2.34 -7.31
C VAL A 32 12.06 3.77 -7.04
N ASP A 33 12.09 4.64 -8.06
CA ASP A 33 11.65 6.02 -7.94
C ASP A 33 10.13 6.11 -7.73
N GLU A 34 9.36 5.23 -8.38
CA GLU A 34 7.92 5.08 -8.13
C GLU A 34 7.65 4.67 -6.69
N LEU A 35 8.36 3.66 -6.18
CA LEU A 35 8.23 3.22 -4.79
C LEU A 35 8.59 4.34 -3.80
N ALA A 36 9.68 5.07 -4.04
CA ALA A 36 10.08 6.22 -3.22
C ALA A 36 8.98 7.31 -3.21
N THR A 37 8.43 7.63 -4.38
CA THR A 37 7.32 8.59 -4.55
C THR A 37 6.07 8.14 -3.80
N LEU A 38 5.69 6.86 -3.91
CA LEU A 38 4.53 6.30 -3.21
C LEU A 38 4.73 6.32 -1.69
N VAL A 39 5.93 5.98 -1.23
CA VAL A 39 6.25 6.01 0.20
C VAL A 39 6.13 7.41 0.76
N ASP A 40 6.71 8.42 0.11
CA ASP A 40 6.69 9.78 0.65
C ASP A 40 5.32 10.47 0.53
N ASN A 41 4.64 10.31 -0.61
CA ASN A 41 3.41 11.07 -0.88
C ASN A 41 2.14 10.37 -0.40
N ILE A 42 2.14 9.04 -0.30
CA ILE A 42 0.93 8.26 0.00
C ILE A 42 1.11 7.48 1.31
N TYR A 43 2.07 6.57 1.39
CA TYR A 43 2.14 5.65 2.53
C TYR A 43 2.58 6.32 3.82
N ALA A 44 3.61 7.17 3.80
CA ALA A 44 4.06 7.88 4.98
C ALA A 44 2.96 8.75 5.63
N PRO A 45 2.24 9.63 4.90
CA PRO A 45 1.16 10.42 5.49
C PRO A 45 -0.05 9.56 5.89
N LEU A 46 -0.34 8.48 5.16
CA LEU A 46 -1.43 7.57 5.52
C LEU A 46 -1.12 6.79 6.80
N LEU A 47 0.11 6.30 6.95
CA LEU A 47 0.52 5.41 8.03
C LEU A 47 1.09 6.14 9.26
N SER A 48 1.51 7.40 9.15
CA SER A 48 2.13 8.12 10.28
C SER A 48 1.17 9.09 11.00
N LYS A 49 0.04 9.45 10.38
CA LYS A 49 -0.95 10.34 10.99
C LYS A 49 -1.76 9.58 12.04
N ARG A 50 -1.67 10.02 13.30
CA ARG A 50 -2.41 9.44 14.43
C ARG A 50 -3.93 9.42 14.23
N GLU A 51 -4.46 10.39 13.49
CA GLU A 51 -5.89 10.50 13.16
C GLU A 51 -6.42 9.32 12.34
N ASN A 52 -5.53 8.63 11.61
CA ASN A 52 -5.88 7.44 10.82
C ASN A 52 -5.92 6.16 11.67
N HIS A 53 -5.53 6.24 12.94
CA HIS A 53 -5.29 5.09 13.82
C HIS A 53 -6.24 5.04 15.02
N LYS A 54 -7.47 5.54 14.87
CA LYS A 54 -8.43 5.71 15.98
C LYS A 54 -8.68 4.43 16.79
N ASP A 55 -8.58 3.27 16.13
CA ASP A 55 -8.88 1.97 16.72
C ASP A 55 -7.61 1.15 17.06
N LEU A 56 -6.41 1.70 16.83
CA LEU A 56 -5.16 1.00 17.09
C LEU A 56 -4.57 1.37 18.45
N PRO A 57 -3.96 0.41 19.17
CA PRO A 57 -3.23 0.71 20.39
C PRO A 57 -1.96 1.51 20.07
N GLU A 58 -1.56 2.39 20.99
CA GLU A 58 -0.40 3.28 20.82
C GLU A 58 0.89 2.54 20.43
N VAL A 59 1.11 1.34 20.97
CA VAL A 59 2.28 0.50 20.63
C VAL A 59 2.30 0.09 19.15
N ALA A 60 1.14 -0.17 18.55
CA ALA A 60 1.04 -0.50 17.13
C ALA A 60 1.29 0.74 16.26
N VAL A 61 0.79 1.90 16.68
CA VAL A 61 1.05 3.18 15.99
C VAL A 61 2.55 3.51 15.98
N GLN A 62 3.23 3.33 17.11
CA GLN A 62 4.67 3.54 17.20
C GLN A 62 5.45 2.57 16.30
N ASP A 63 5.02 1.31 16.24
CA ASP A 63 5.65 0.31 15.39
C ASP A 63 5.46 0.60 13.90
N ILE A 64 4.25 1.01 13.48
CA ILE A 64 3.97 1.46 12.11
C ILE A 64 4.88 2.63 11.73
N CYS A 65 4.98 3.66 12.57
CA CYS A 65 5.85 4.81 12.32
C CYS A 65 7.33 4.40 12.18
N ARG A 66 7.80 3.45 13.01
CA ARG A 66 9.17 2.92 12.92
C ARG A 66 9.41 2.22 11.58
N HIS A 67 8.47 1.38 11.13
CA HIS A 67 8.59 0.69 9.86
C HIS A 67 8.58 1.64 8.66
N VAL A 68 7.72 2.66 8.68
CA VAL A 68 7.72 3.72 7.65
C VAL A 68 9.08 4.41 7.59
N HIS A 69 9.66 4.75 8.74
CA HIS A 69 11.00 5.35 8.80
C HIS A 69 12.09 4.41 8.25
N SER A 70 12.03 3.13 8.62
CA SER A 70 12.97 2.12 8.11
C SER A 70 12.91 1.97 6.59
N ILE A 71 11.70 1.93 6.00
CA ILE A 71 11.51 1.82 4.55
C ILE A 71 12.11 3.04 3.84
N ARG A 72 11.86 4.25 4.34
CA ARG A 72 12.47 5.48 3.81
C ARG A 72 13.99 5.44 3.91
N GLY A 73 14.52 4.97 5.04
CA GLY A 73 15.96 4.77 5.23
C GLY A 73 16.56 3.86 4.17
N THR A 74 15.94 2.72 3.86
CA THR A 74 16.43 1.78 2.84
C THR A 74 16.33 2.33 1.41
N LEU A 75 15.31 3.14 1.10
CA LEU A 75 15.11 3.69 -0.26
C LEU A 75 16.03 4.87 -0.59
N TYR A 76 16.44 5.63 0.43
CA TYR A 76 17.25 6.84 0.27
C TYR A 76 18.70 6.70 0.76
N GLN A 77 19.12 5.49 1.13
CA GLN A 77 20.51 5.12 1.37
C GLN A 77 21.25 4.91 0.05
#